data_AF-A0A6J3HFZ4-F1
#
_entry.id   AF-A0A6J3HFZ4-F1
#
_cell.length_a   1.000
_cell.length_b   1.000
_cell.length_c   1.000
_cell.angle_alpha   90.00
_cell.angle_beta   90.00
_cell.angle_gamma   90.00
#
_symmetry.space_group_name_H-M   'P 1'
#
loop_
_entity.id
_entity.type
_entity.pdbx_description
1 polymer ?
#
loop_
_entity_poly.entity_id
_entity_poly.type
_entity_poly.pdbx_seq_one_letter_code
_entity_poly.pdbx_strand_id
1 'polypeptide(L)'
;MSVEYDTFIESGRKWFCHVDDDNYVNPKSLLHLLSSFSPSQDVYLGRPSLDHPIEATERVQGGRTVTTVKFWFATGGAGFCLSRGLALKMSPWASLGSFMSTAEQVRLPDDCTVGYIVEGLLGARLLHSPLFHSHLENLQRLPPDTLLQQVTLSYGGPENPHNVVNVARGFSLQQDPTRFKSVHCLLYPDTDWCPRQKQGALTSQ
;
A
#
# COMPACT_ATOMS: atom_id res chain seq x y z
N MET A 1 9.47 -7.16 -5.49
CA MET A 1 10.17 -6.11 -4.73
C MET A 1 11.57 -5.70 -5.25
N SER A 2 12.58 -6.59 -5.26
CA SER A 2 14.00 -6.21 -5.55
C SER A 2 14.19 -5.35 -6.82
N VAL A 3 13.61 -5.78 -7.94
CA VAL A 3 13.70 -5.06 -9.23
C VAL A 3 12.98 -3.71 -9.19
N GLU A 4 11.82 -3.64 -8.53
CA GLU A 4 11.06 -2.39 -8.38
C GLU A 4 11.87 -1.35 -7.62
N TYR A 5 12.55 -1.79 -6.56
CA TYR A 5 13.39 -0.96 -5.73
C TYR A 5 14.60 -0.41 -6.51
N ASP A 6 15.35 -1.28 -7.20
CA ASP A 6 16.49 -0.85 -8.02
C ASP A 6 16.06 0.12 -9.13
N THR A 7 14.96 -0.18 -9.82
CA THR A 7 14.37 0.70 -10.84
C THR A 7 14.03 2.08 -10.26
N PHE A 8 13.49 2.13 -9.04
CA PHE A 8 13.20 3.40 -8.38
C PHE A 8 14.47 4.19 -8.02
N ILE A 9 15.50 3.53 -7.48
CA ILE A 9 16.76 4.20 -7.15
C ILE A 9 17.36 4.87 -8.39
N GLU A 10 17.41 4.13 -9.50
CA GLU A 10 17.91 4.59 -10.80
C GLU A 10 17.07 5.72 -11.40
N SER A 11 15.74 5.69 -11.20
CA SER A 11 14.83 6.69 -11.78
C SER A 11 15.04 8.13 -11.27
N GLY A 12 15.75 8.33 -10.16
CA GLY A 12 15.92 9.65 -9.54
C GLY A 12 14.64 10.24 -8.92
N ARG A 13 13.54 9.50 -8.89
CA ARG A 13 12.23 9.98 -8.38
C ARG A 13 12.26 10.16 -6.85
N LYS A 14 11.38 11.04 -6.36
CA LYS A 14 11.28 11.46 -4.95
C LYS A 14 10.59 10.45 -4.03
N TRP A 15 9.70 9.65 -4.59
CA TRP A 15 8.83 8.73 -3.85
C TRP A 15 8.75 7.40 -4.58
N PHE A 16 8.96 6.33 -3.82
CA PHE A 16 8.64 4.97 -4.21
C PHE A 16 7.31 4.61 -3.57
N CYS A 17 6.37 4.08 -4.33
CA CYS A 17 5.15 3.49 -3.78
C CYS A 17 4.93 2.14 -4.42
N HIS A 18 4.80 1.11 -3.60
CA HIS A 18 4.48 -0.25 -4.01
C HIS A 18 2.97 -0.49 -3.83
N VAL A 19 2.38 -1.21 -4.78
CA VAL A 19 0.99 -1.68 -4.78
C VAL A 19 0.93 -3.01 -5.53
N ASP A 20 -0.01 -3.87 -5.15
CA ASP A 20 -0.28 -5.14 -5.85
C ASP A 20 -1.20 -4.93 -7.06
N ASP A 21 -1.33 -5.95 -7.91
CA ASP A 21 -2.17 -5.93 -9.12
C ASP A 21 -3.67 -5.89 -8.81
N ASP A 22 -4.06 -6.20 -7.57
CA ASP A 22 -5.42 -6.10 -7.05
C ASP A 22 -5.74 -4.76 -6.37
N ASN A 23 -4.83 -3.78 -6.45
CA ASN A 23 -5.00 -2.47 -5.83
C ASN A 23 -5.52 -1.40 -6.80
N TYR A 24 -6.41 -0.53 -6.33
CA TYR A 24 -6.80 0.71 -6.99
C TYR A 24 -6.09 1.88 -6.33
N VAL A 25 -5.35 2.68 -7.10
CA VAL A 25 -4.64 3.86 -6.60
C VAL A 25 -5.39 5.13 -6.97
N ASN A 26 -5.64 5.99 -5.99
CA ASN A 26 -6.10 7.35 -6.20
C ASN A 26 -4.89 8.32 -6.21
N PRO A 27 -4.37 8.72 -7.38
CA PRO A 27 -3.16 9.52 -7.47
C PRO A 27 -3.33 10.92 -6.87
N LYS A 28 -4.55 11.49 -6.87
CA LYS A 28 -4.81 12.81 -6.29
C LYS A 28 -4.67 12.77 -4.77
N SER A 29 -5.27 11.79 -4.11
CA SER A 29 -5.13 11.58 -2.67
C SER A 29 -3.69 11.21 -2.30
N LEU A 30 -3.04 10.36 -3.10
CA LEU A 30 -1.63 10.00 -2.89
C LEU A 30 -0.74 11.24 -2.91
N LEU A 31 -0.86 12.08 -3.94
CA LEU A 31 -0.07 13.30 -4.06
C LEU A 31 -0.32 14.25 -2.88
N HIS A 32 -1.58 14.44 -2.49
CA HIS A 32 -1.93 15.27 -1.33
C HIS A 32 -1.26 14.75 -0.05
N LEU A 33 -1.33 13.45 0.23
CA LEU A 33 -0.67 12.84 1.38
C LEU A 33 0.85 13.06 1.34
N LEU A 34 1.50 12.69 0.22
CA LEU A 34 2.96 12.77 0.09
C LEU A 34 3.48 14.22 0.14
N SER A 35 2.67 15.21 -0.27
CA SER A 35 3.05 16.63 -0.22
C SER A 35 3.24 17.17 1.20
N SER A 36 2.74 16.47 2.22
CA SER A 36 2.88 16.84 3.63
C SER A 36 4.26 16.50 4.22
N PHE A 37 5.13 15.85 3.44
CA PHE A 37 6.42 15.35 3.89
C PHE A 37 7.57 15.80 2.97
N SER A 38 8.77 15.94 3.54
CA SER A 38 9.97 16.13 2.71
C SER A 38 10.47 14.79 2.18
N PRO A 39 10.76 14.64 0.87
CA PRO A 39 11.32 13.41 0.30
C PRO A 39 12.77 13.15 0.73
N SER A 40 13.42 14.09 1.44
CA SER A 40 14.77 13.92 2.01
C SER A 40 14.75 13.38 3.45
N GLN A 41 13.59 13.33 4.10
CA GLN A 41 13.42 12.76 5.44
C GLN A 41 13.26 11.24 5.38
N ASP A 42 13.28 10.59 6.54
CA ASP A 42 13.04 9.15 6.65
C ASP A 42 11.55 8.89 6.79
N VAL A 43 10.85 8.79 5.65
CA VAL A 43 9.40 8.59 5.59
C VAL A 43 9.07 7.22 5.01
N TYR A 44 8.38 6.42 5.82
CA TYR A 44 7.75 5.15 5.46
C TYR A 44 6.27 5.23 5.81
N LEU A 45 5.39 5.20 4.82
CA LEU A 45 3.93 5.37 5.00
C LEU A 45 3.20 4.11 4.57
N GLY A 46 2.20 3.71 5.35
CA GLY A 46 1.32 2.60 5.00
C GLY A 46 0.41 2.21 6.15
N ARG A 47 -0.29 1.08 5.98
CA ARG A 47 -1.12 0.49 7.02
C ARG A 47 -0.39 -0.68 7.69
N PRO A 48 -0.29 -0.75 9.03
CA PRO A 48 0.25 -1.93 9.69
C PRO A 48 -0.69 -3.14 9.51
N SER A 49 -0.09 -4.32 9.33
CA SER A 49 -0.85 -5.57 9.09
C SER A 49 -1.43 -6.18 10.38
N LEU A 50 -0.79 -5.92 11.51
CA LEU A 50 -1.14 -6.46 12.82
C LEU A 50 -1.42 -5.32 13.80
N ASP A 51 -1.97 -5.67 14.96
CA ASP A 51 -2.10 -4.76 16.12
C ASP A 51 -0.88 -4.76 17.04
N HIS A 52 0.17 -5.51 16.68
CA HIS A 52 1.44 -5.61 17.39
C HIS A 52 2.63 -5.74 16.41
N PRO A 53 3.85 -5.33 16.81
CA PRO A 53 5.04 -5.54 15.98
C PRO A 53 5.41 -7.02 15.90
N ILE A 54 6.03 -7.43 14.80
CA ILE A 54 6.57 -8.78 14.64
C ILE A 54 8.00 -8.87 15.14
N GLU A 55 8.49 -10.09 15.33
CA GLU A 55 9.84 -10.39 15.78
C GLU A 55 10.64 -11.08 14.66
N ALA A 56 11.83 -10.57 14.35
CA ALA A 56 12.81 -11.28 13.54
C ALA A 56 13.99 -11.71 14.41
N THR A 57 14.50 -12.91 14.13
CA THR A 57 15.62 -13.50 14.85
C THR A 57 16.90 -13.30 14.04
N GLU A 58 17.84 -12.52 14.55
CA GLU A 58 19.13 -12.32 13.91
C GLU A 58 20.19 -13.26 14.52
N ARG A 59 20.91 -13.97 13.64
CA ARG A 59 22.05 -14.81 14.05
C ARG A 59 23.33 -14.01 13.88
N VAL A 60 23.92 -13.55 14.98
CA VAL A 60 25.21 -12.85 14.93
C VAL A 60 26.32 -13.81 14.48
N GLN A 61 27.19 -13.36 13.58
CA GLN A 61 28.40 -14.10 13.18
C GLN A 61 29.23 -14.42 14.44
N GLY A 62 29.41 -15.71 14.75
CA GLY A 62 30.06 -16.18 15.99
C GLY A 62 29.19 -17.12 16.84
N GLY A 63 27.92 -17.34 16.47
CA GLY A 63 27.15 -18.54 16.85
C GLY A 63 26.63 -18.62 18.29
N ARG A 64 26.74 -17.55 19.10
CA ARG A 64 26.35 -17.60 20.53
C ARG A 64 25.30 -16.59 20.97
N THR A 65 24.99 -15.58 20.16
CA THR A 65 23.98 -14.56 20.50
C THR A 65 22.94 -14.48 19.41
N VAL A 66 21.71 -14.79 19.79
CA VAL A 66 20.52 -14.58 18.98
C VAL A 66 19.90 -13.27 19.46
N THR A 67 19.87 -12.25 18.60
CA THR A 67 19.21 -10.97 18.89
C THR A 67 17.83 -10.98 18.26
N THR A 68 16.81 -10.68 19.07
CA THR A 68 15.44 -10.53 18.57
C THR A 68 15.16 -9.07 18.33
N VAL A 69 14.75 -8.73 17.10
CA VAL A 69 14.38 -7.36 16.70
C VAL A 69 12.88 -7.29 16.56
N LYS A 70 12.25 -6.29 17.21
CA LYS A 70 10.82 -5.99 17.12
C LYS A 70 10.59 -4.83 16.17
N PHE A 71 9.68 -4.99 15.22
CA PHE A 71 9.38 -3.94 14.24
C PHE A 71 7.97 -4.03 13.68
N TRP A 72 7.47 -2.89 13.22
CA TRP A 72 6.28 -2.79 12.40
C TRP A 72 6.62 -2.85 10.91
N PHE A 73 5.64 -3.23 10.11
CA PHE A 73 5.73 -3.22 8.65
C PHE A 73 4.40 -2.79 8.05
N ALA A 74 4.44 -2.11 6.91
CA ALA A 74 3.24 -1.81 6.14
C ALA A 74 2.81 -3.04 5.35
N THR A 75 1.52 -3.37 5.33
CA THR A 75 0.96 -4.47 4.55
C THR A 75 1.18 -4.24 3.05
N GLY A 76 1.86 -5.17 2.37
CA GLY A 76 2.13 -5.07 0.93
C GLY A 76 0.88 -4.85 0.10
N GLY A 77 -0.16 -5.68 0.31
CA GLY A 77 -1.44 -5.58 -0.40
C GLY A 77 -2.35 -4.42 0.01
N ALA A 78 -1.94 -3.56 0.96
CA ALA A 78 -2.56 -2.25 1.15
C ALA A 78 -1.83 -1.16 0.34
N GLY A 79 -0.65 -1.46 -0.15
CA GLY A 79 0.31 -0.50 -0.67
C GLY A 79 1.03 0.28 0.43
N PHE A 80 2.23 0.75 0.10
CA PHE A 80 3.05 1.57 0.98
C PHE A 80 3.93 2.52 0.18
N CYS A 81 4.46 3.55 0.82
CA CYS A 81 5.37 4.50 0.19
C CYS A 81 6.64 4.75 1.02
N LEU A 82 7.76 4.89 0.32
CA LEU A 82 9.06 5.26 0.86
C LEU A 82 9.53 6.57 0.21
N SER A 83 10.01 7.49 1.03
CA SER A 83 10.77 8.66 0.57
C SER A 83 12.11 8.24 -0.05
N ARG A 84 12.61 9.03 -1.00
CA ARG A 84 13.95 8.80 -1.59
C ARG A 84 15.05 8.82 -0.53
N GLY A 85 14.98 9.73 0.45
CA GLY A 85 15.94 9.81 1.55
C GLY A 85 16.07 8.50 2.31
N LEU A 86 14.93 7.91 2.70
CA LEU A 86 14.90 6.61 3.36
C LEU A 86 15.40 5.49 2.46
N ALA A 87 14.91 5.42 1.22
CA ALA A 87 15.33 4.39 0.28
C ALA A 87 16.85 4.42 0.08
N LEU A 88 17.48 5.57 -0.15
CA LEU A 88 18.94 5.61 -0.30
C LEU A 88 19.70 5.04 0.92
N LYS A 89 19.14 5.15 2.13
CA LYS A 89 19.70 4.51 3.34
C LYS A 89 19.46 3.00 3.41
N MET A 90 18.38 2.51 2.81
CA MET A 90 18.07 1.08 2.71
C MET A 90 18.96 0.35 1.68
N SER A 91 19.64 1.07 0.77
CA SER A 91 20.43 0.49 -0.32
C SER A 91 21.41 -0.62 0.08
N PRO A 92 22.13 -0.59 1.22
CA PRO A 92 23.01 -1.69 1.63
C PRO A 92 22.31 -3.05 1.80
N TRP A 93 21.00 -3.05 2.02
CA TRP A 93 20.18 -4.26 2.21
C TRP A 93 19.15 -4.48 1.11
N ALA A 94 18.86 -3.47 0.29
CA ALA A 94 17.76 -3.50 -0.66
C ALA A 94 18.19 -3.36 -2.14
N SER A 95 19.37 -2.81 -2.42
CA SER A 95 19.77 -2.54 -3.81
C SER A 95 20.68 -3.61 -4.40
N LEU A 96 20.80 -3.66 -5.73
CA LEU A 96 21.69 -4.54 -6.48
C LEU A 96 21.43 -6.03 -6.15
N GLY A 97 20.15 -6.40 -6.02
CA GLY A 97 19.74 -7.76 -5.65
C GLY A 97 19.86 -8.10 -4.16
N SER A 98 20.43 -7.22 -3.32
CA SER A 98 20.64 -7.47 -1.88
C SER A 98 19.33 -7.68 -1.13
N PHE A 99 18.21 -7.14 -1.65
CA PHE A 99 16.89 -7.36 -1.05
C PHE A 99 16.55 -8.83 -0.91
N MET A 100 16.85 -9.64 -1.93
CA MET A 100 16.57 -11.08 -1.91
C MET A 100 17.38 -11.79 -0.82
N SER A 101 18.67 -11.49 -0.72
CA SER A 101 19.52 -12.05 0.33
C SER A 101 19.07 -11.63 1.73
N THR A 102 18.64 -10.39 1.90
CA THR A 102 18.08 -9.91 3.18
C THR A 102 16.80 -10.65 3.52
N ALA A 103 15.85 -10.78 2.59
CA ALA A 103 14.60 -11.51 2.77
C ALA A 103 14.84 -12.99 3.14
N GLU A 104 15.75 -13.67 2.44
CA GLU A 104 16.15 -15.05 2.72
C GLU A 104 16.80 -15.21 4.11
N GLN A 105 17.63 -14.23 4.52
CA GLN A 105 18.27 -14.24 5.83
C GLN A 105 17.25 -14.15 6.96
N VAL A 106 16.28 -13.25 6.86
CA VAL A 106 15.25 -13.06 7.90
C VAL A 106 14.08 -14.02 7.78
N ARG A 107 13.92 -14.69 6.62
CA ARG A 107 12.84 -15.63 6.29
C ARG A 107 11.45 -15.00 6.43
N LEU A 108 11.32 -13.78 5.95
CA LEU A 108 10.07 -13.02 5.98
C LEU A 108 9.61 -12.67 4.55
N PRO A 109 8.30 -12.44 4.34
CA PRO A 109 7.79 -11.89 3.08
C PRO A 109 8.43 -10.52 2.73
N ASP A 110 8.24 -10.07 1.49
CA ASP A 110 8.82 -8.82 0.98
C ASP A 110 8.41 -7.60 1.83
N ASP A 111 7.14 -7.45 2.18
CA ASP A 111 6.63 -6.32 2.97
C ASP A 111 7.21 -6.29 4.40
N CYS A 112 7.29 -7.45 5.04
CA CYS A 112 7.95 -7.65 6.32
C CYS A 112 9.44 -7.34 6.24
N THR A 113 10.12 -7.72 5.15
CA THR A 113 11.54 -7.43 4.90
C THR A 113 11.78 -5.92 4.77
N VAL A 114 10.89 -5.20 4.10
CA VAL A 114 10.93 -3.72 4.06
C VAL A 114 10.83 -3.14 5.48
N GLY A 115 9.86 -3.59 6.28
CA GLY A 115 9.72 -3.17 7.67
C GLY A 115 10.94 -3.49 8.53
N TYR A 116 11.53 -4.67 8.36
CA TYR A 116 12.76 -5.08 9.04
C TYR A 116 13.93 -4.15 8.72
N ILE A 117 14.15 -3.83 7.45
CA ILE A 117 15.23 -2.90 7.05
C ILE A 117 14.96 -1.50 7.64
N VAL A 118 13.73 -1.00 7.51
CA VAL A 118 13.38 0.38 7.91
C VAL A 118 13.40 0.58 9.43
N GLU A 119 12.69 -0.25 10.19
CA GLU A 119 12.61 -0.08 11.64
C GLU A 119 13.71 -0.85 12.37
N GLY A 120 13.97 -2.10 11.96
CA GLY A 120 14.87 -3.00 12.65
C GLY A 120 16.35 -2.64 12.46
N LEU A 121 16.75 -2.26 11.25
CA LEU A 121 18.15 -1.92 10.94
C LEU A 121 18.42 -0.42 10.96
N LEU A 122 17.53 0.39 10.37
CA LEU A 122 17.73 1.83 10.24
C LEU A 122 17.16 2.65 11.41
N GLY A 123 16.31 2.06 12.26
CA GLY A 123 15.69 2.74 13.40
C GLY A 123 14.68 3.83 13.02
N ALA A 124 14.27 3.91 11.74
CA ALA A 124 13.15 4.74 11.32
C ALA A 124 11.82 4.10 11.77
N ARG A 125 10.68 4.74 11.49
CA ARG A 125 9.37 4.24 11.90
C ARG A 125 8.39 4.22 10.76
N LEU A 126 7.53 3.21 10.75
CA LEU A 126 6.30 3.20 9.98
C LEU A 126 5.39 4.31 10.49
N LEU A 127 5.06 5.24 9.61
CA LEU A 127 4.02 6.22 9.81
C LEU A 127 2.69 5.62 9.35
N HIS A 128 1.87 5.22 10.32
CA HIS A 128 0.55 4.68 10.05
C HIS A 128 -0.32 5.74 9.34
N SER A 129 -0.81 5.37 8.16
CA SER A 129 -1.82 6.14 7.43
C SER A 129 -3.10 5.30 7.27
N PRO A 130 -4.27 5.82 7.71
CA PRO A 130 -5.54 5.12 7.58
C PRO A 130 -6.08 5.12 6.15
N LEU A 131 -5.37 5.77 5.21
CA LEU A 131 -5.79 5.95 3.81
C LEU A 131 -5.39 4.79 2.89
N PHE A 132 -4.64 3.82 3.40
CA PHE A 132 -4.20 2.63 2.65
C PHE A 132 -5.05 1.43 3.06
N HIS A 133 -5.60 0.71 2.07
CA HIS A 133 -6.52 -0.39 2.35
C HIS A 133 -6.21 -1.68 1.61
N SER A 134 -6.20 -2.78 2.36
CA SER A 134 -5.98 -4.15 1.88
C SER A 134 -7.27 -4.97 1.92
N HIS A 135 -7.37 -5.99 1.07
CA HIS A 135 -8.42 -7.01 1.14
C HIS A 135 -8.33 -7.92 2.39
N LEU A 136 -7.33 -7.75 3.26
CA LEU A 136 -7.29 -8.35 4.60
C LEU A 136 -8.21 -7.62 5.60
N GLU A 137 -8.69 -6.42 5.25
CA GLU A 137 -9.70 -5.69 6.00
C GLU A 137 -11.11 -6.08 5.59
N ASN A 138 -12.11 -5.68 6.38
CA ASN A 138 -13.50 -5.69 5.94
C ASN A 138 -13.80 -4.41 5.16
N LEU A 139 -13.62 -4.46 3.83
CA LEU A 139 -13.76 -3.30 2.93
C LEU A 139 -15.20 -2.76 2.85
N GLN A 140 -16.20 -3.59 3.19
CA GLN A 140 -17.60 -3.16 3.26
C GLN A 140 -17.84 -2.18 4.41
N ARG A 141 -16.96 -2.15 5.42
CA ARG A 141 -17.05 -1.21 6.55
C ARG A 141 -16.44 0.16 6.26
N LEU A 142 -15.76 0.34 5.12
CA LEU A 142 -15.24 1.64 4.76
C LEU A 142 -16.38 2.64 4.53
N PRO A 143 -16.35 3.83 5.18
CA PRO A 143 -17.43 4.79 5.06
C PRO A 143 -17.57 5.28 3.60
N PRO A 144 -18.74 5.13 2.96
CA PRO A 144 -18.93 5.51 1.55
C PRO A 144 -18.57 6.98 1.26
N ASP A 145 -18.84 7.89 2.19
CA ASP A 145 -18.58 9.33 2.03
C ASP A 145 -17.09 9.68 1.99
N THR A 146 -16.23 8.80 2.53
CA THR A 146 -14.77 8.98 2.56
C THR A 146 -14.06 8.15 1.49
N LEU A 147 -14.78 7.30 0.75
CA LEU A 147 -14.17 6.32 -0.14
C LEU A 147 -13.28 6.97 -1.21
N LEU A 148 -13.72 8.10 -1.77
CA LEU A 148 -13.00 8.82 -2.82
C LEU A 148 -11.79 9.63 -2.29
N GLN A 149 -11.58 9.65 -0.98
CA GLN A 149 -10.45 10.31 -0.33
C GLN A 149 -9.32 9.31 -0.02
N GLN A 150 -9.61 8.02 -0.03
CA GLN A 150 -8.61 6.98 0.24
C GLN A 150 -7.51 6.99 -0.83
N VAL A 151 -6.30 6.58 -0.43
CA VAL A 151 -5.11 6.52 -1.30
C VAL A 151 -5.09 5.22 -2.08
N THR A 152 -5.30 4.09 -1.41
CA THR A 152 -5.45 2.78 -2.05
C THR A 152 -6.73 2.10 -1.58
N LEU A 153 -7.31 1.32 -2.47
CA LEU A 153 -8.36 0.34 -2.17
C LEU A 153 -7.92 -1.00 -2.76
N SER A 154 -8.47 -2.10 -2.27
CA SER A 154 -8.24 -3.44 -2.80
C SER A 154 -9.59 -4.15 -3.01
N TYR A 155 -9.58 -5.41 -3.40
CA TYR A 155 -10.76 -6.28 -3.45
C TYR A 155 -10.37 -7.71 -3.07
N GLY A 156 -11.31 -8.47 -2.51
CA GLY A 156 -11.08 -9.85 -2.13
C GLY A 156 -10.89 -10.79 -3.32
N GLY A 157 -9.89 -11.66 -3.21
CA GLY A 157 -9.65 -12.72 -4.18
C GLY A 157 -10.71 -13.82 -4.18
N PRO A 158 -10.47 -14.93 -4.91
CA PRO A 158 -11.43 -16.04 -5.07
C PRO A 158 -11.97 -16.65 -3.78
N GLU A 159 -11.17 -16.62 -2.70
CA GLU A 159 -11.56 -17.13 -1.37
C GLU A 159 -12.54 -16.21 -0.63
N ASN A 160 -12.61 -14.92 -1.01
CA ASN A 160 -13.51 -13.95 -0.39
C ASN A 160 -13.98 -12.89 -1.41
N PRO A 161 -14.71 -13.29 -2.47
CA PRO A 161 -15.05 -12.41 -3.58
C PRO A 161 -16.04 -11.29 -3.22
N HIS A 162 -16.63 -11.37 -2.02
CA HIS A 162 -17.58 -10.38 -1.52
C HIS A 162 -16.91 -9.26 -0.72
N ASN A 163 -15.61 -9.38 -0.42
CA ASN A 163 -14.88 -8.33 0.28
C ASN A 163 -14.52 -7.20 -0.68
N VAL A 164 -15.47 -6.29 -0.87
CA VAL A 164 -15.34 -5.15 -1.76
C VAL A 164 -15.90 -3.90 -1.11
N VAL A 165 -15.50 -2.75 -1.63
CA VAL A 165 -15.94 -1.46 -1.10
C VAL A 165 -17.40 -1.18 -1.44
N ASN A 166 -18.10 -0.53 -0.51
CA ASN A 166 -19.47 -0.08 -0.73
C ASN A 166 -19.48 1.24 -1.52
N VAL A 167 -19.95 1.17 -2.77
CA VAL A 167 -20.11 2.36 -3.63
C VAL A 167 -21.60 2.67 -3.82
N ALA A 168 -21.97 3.93 -3.59
CA ALA A 168 -23.37 4.35 -3.62
C ALA A 168 -24.00 4.26 -5.02
N ARG A 169 -23.21 4.46 -6.07
CA ARG A 169 -23.65 4.48 -7.49
C ARG A 169 -22.55 3.88 -8.37
N GLY A 170 -22.94 3.27 -9.48
CA GLY A 170 -22.01 2.69 -10.44
C GLY A 170 -22.59 1.46 -11.15
N PHE A 171 -21.69 0.61 -11.64
CA PHE A 171 -22.03 -0.66 -12.28
C PHE A 171 -22.63 -1.65 -11.29
N SER A 172 -23.38 -2.65 -11.76
CA SER A 172 -23.79 -3.77 -10.90
C SER A 172 -22.59 -4.64 -10.47
N LEU A 173 -22.72 -5.46 -9.44
CA LEU A 173 -21.66 -6.40 -9.03
C LEU A 173 -21.31 -7.42 -10.13
N GLN A 174 -22.27 -7.76 -11.01
CA GLN A 174 -21.99 -8.65 -12.14
C GLN A 174 -21.10 -7.98 -13.20
N GLN A 175 -21.27 -6.67 -13.40
CA GLN A 175 -20.51 -5.89 -14.40
C GLN A 175 -19.15 -5.41 -13.87
N ASP A 176 -19.05 -5.25 -12.55
CA ASP A 176 -17.91 -4.69 -11.84
C ASP A 176 -17.78 -5.37 -10.46
N PRO A 177 -17.29 -6.62 -10.44
CA PRO A 177 -17.20 -7.41 -9.21
C PRO A 177 -16.21 -6.82 -8.21
N THR A 178 -15.12 -6.19 -8.69
CA THR A 178 -14.09 -5.57 -7.82
C THR A 178 -14.47 -4.17 -7.34
N ARG A 179 -15.53 -3.58 -7.91
CA ARG A 179 -15.97 -2.19 -7.71
C ARG A 179 -15.04 -1.12 -8.29
N PHE A 180 -13.91 -1.49 -8.89
CA PHE A 180 -12.91 -0.53 -9.37
C PHE A 180 -13.42 0.33 -10.52
N LYS A 181 -14.27 -0.22 -11.41
CA LYS A 181 -14.87 0.59 -12.48
C LYS A 181 -15.80 1.66 -11.91
N SER A 182 -16.57 1.29 -10.88
CA SER A 182 -17.49 2.20 -10.20
C SER A 182 -16.75 3.27 -9.42
N VAL A 183 -15.69 2.91 -8.67
CA VAL A 183 -14.80 3.88 -8.01
C VAL A 183 -14.19 4.83 -9.04
N HIS A 184 -13.68 4.28 -10.15
CA HIS A 184 -13.09 5.10 -11.22
C HIS A 184 -14.09 6.10 -11.81
N CYS A 185 -15.32 5.69 -12.10
CA CYS A 185 -16.33 6.60 -12.63
C CYS A 185 -16.83 7.63 -11.62
N LEU A 186 -16.69 7.38 -10.31
CA LEU A 186 -16.95 8.39 -9.30
C LEU A 186 -15.83 9.44 -9.20
N LEU A 187 -14.57 9.01 -9.40
CA LEU A 187 -13.41 9.91 -9.41
C LEU A 187 -13.25 10.69 -10.73
N TYR A 188 -13.59 10.05 -11.85
CA TYR A 188 -13.39 10.53 -13.21
C TYR A 188 -14.69 10.35 -14.02
N PRO A 189 -15.73 11.16 -13.75
CA PRO A 189 -17.05 10.98 -14.36
C PRO A 189 -17.08 11.21 -15.87
N ASP A 190 -16.10 11.93 -16.40
CA ASP A 190 -15.99 12.26 -17.84
C ASP A 190 -15.36 11.13 -18.66
N THR A 191 -14.92 10.04 -18.03
CA THR A 191 -14.36 8.88 -18.72
C THR A 191 -15.42 8.22 -19.63
N ASP A 192 -15.12 8.06 -20.92
CA ASP A 192 -16.10 7.73 -21.97
C ASP A 192 -16.97 6.48 -21.72
N TRP A 193 -16.41 5.47 -21.06
CA TRP A 193 -17.10 4.20 -20.77
C TRP A 193 -17.93 4.24 -19.48
N CYS A 194 -17.89 5.35 -18.73
CA CYS A 194 -18.68 5.50 -17.53
C CYS A 194 -20.18 5.60 -17.86
N PRO A 195 -21.05 4.97 -17.05
CA PRO A 195 -22.47 5.02 -17.28
C PRO A 195 -22.92 6.47 -17.06
N ARG A 196 -23.45 7.08 -18.13
CA ARG A 196 -24.06 8.41 -18.03
C ARG A 196 -25.16 8.32 -16.98
N GLN A 197 -25.08 9.16 -15.95
CA GLN A 197 -26.16 9.26 -14.98
C GLN A 197 -27.44 9.58 -15.76
N LYS A 198 -28.40 8.66 -15.80
CA LYS A 198 -29.78 9.06 -16.08
C LYS A 198 -30.12 10.01 -14.96
N GLN A 199 -30.08 11.32 -15.22
CA GLN A 199 -30.77 12.27 -14.38
C GLN A 199 -32.18 11.71 -14.22
N GLY A 200 -32.52 11.32 -12.99
CA GLY A 200 -33.86 10.89 -12.68
C GLY A 200 -34.79 11.95 -13.24
N ALA A 201 -35.72 11.51 -14.09
CA ALA A 201 -36.81 12.35 -14.51
C ALA A 201 -37.47 12.88 -13.23
N LEU A 202 -37.21 14.14 -12.90
CA LEU A 202 -38.17 14.98 -12.21
C LEU A 202 -39.32 15.18 -13.21
N THR A 203 -40.10 14.13 -13.43
CA THR A 203 -41.47 14.29 -13.90
C THR A 203 -42.25 14.82 -12.72
N SER A 204 -42.35 16.14 -12.70
CA SER A 204 -43.52 16.86 -12.25
C SER A 204 -44.80 16.11 -12.63
N GLN A 205 -45.54 15.67 -11.61
CA GLN A 205 -47.00 15.78 -11.51
C GLN A 205 -47.43 15.45 -10.07
#